data_AF-A0A1N7SKU0-F1
#
_entry.id   AF-A0A1N7SKU0-F1
#
_cell.length_a   1.000
_cell.length_b   1.000
_cell.length_c   1.000
_cell.angle_alpha   90.00
_cell.angle_beta   90.00
_cell.angle_gamma   90.00
#
_symmetry.space_group_name_H-M   'P 1'
#
loop_
_entity.id
_entity.type
_entity.pdbx_description
1 polymer ?
#
loop_
_entity_poly.entity_id
_entity_poly.type
_entity_poly.pdbx_seq_one_letter_code
_entity_poly.pdbx_strand_id
1 'polypeptide(L)' 'MKTDGKLDRNWLKGALGDAMHAVLCGAGHNLRMILRKLRLFCGFILAALSNRSVAAVPLP' A
#
# COMPACT_ATOMS: atom_id res chain seq x y z
N MET A 1 -22.52 -10.47 -8.34
CA MET A 1 -21.67 -9.25 -8.42
C MET A 1 -20.94 -9.13 -7.08
N LYS A 2 -19.60 -9.11 -7.05
CA LYS A 2 -18.82 -9.15 -5.81
C LYS A 2 -18.88 -7.79 -5.09
N THR A 3 -19.53 -7.75 -3.95
CA THR A 3 -19.71 -6.60 -3.05
C THR A 3 -18.48 -6.34 -2.18
N ASP A 4 -17.30 -6.23 -2.79
CA ASP A 4 -16.04 -6.02 -2.05
C ASP A 4 -15.67 -4.53 -1.91
N GLY A 5 -16.40 -3.65 -2.60
CA GLY A 5 -16.31 -2.21 -2.41
C GLY A 5 -17.34 -1.74 -1.40
N LYS A 6 -16.93 -0.99 -0.38
CA LYS A 6 -17.78 -0.30 0.62
C LYS A 6 -18.65 0.81 -0.02
N LEU A 7 -19.40 0.47 -1.07
CA LEU A 7 -20.26 1.38 -1.84
C LEU A 7 -21.43 1.92 -1.00
N ASP A 8 -21.77 1.25 0.10
CA ASP A 8 -22.85 1.63 1.01
C ASP A 8 -22.61 2.96 1.76
N ARG A 9 -21.37 3.49 1.73
CA ARG A 9 -21.01 4.77 2.35
C ARG A 9 -20.73 5.87 1.34
N ASN A 10 -21.45 5.90 0.22
CA ASN A 10 -21.32 7.02 -0.71
C ASN A 10 -21.97 8.29 -0.10
N TRP A 11 -21.13 9.22 0.37
CA TRP A 11 -21.55 10.55 0.85
C TRP A 11 -21.75 11.57 -0.31
N LEU A 12 -21.34 11.25 -1.55
CA LEU A 12 -21.63 12.05 -2.73
C LEU A 12 -22.94 11.58 -3.38
N LYS A 13 -23.98 12.41 -3.32
CA LYS A 13 -25.30 12.11 -3.91
C LYS A 13 -25.21 11.94 -5.45
N GLY A 14 -25.70 10.81 -5.96
CA GLY A 14 -25.98 10.56 -7.38
C GLY A 14 -24.88 9.81 -8.13
N ALA A 15 -25.18 9.46 -9.39
CA ALA A 15 -24.35 8.58 -10.24
C ALA A 15 -22.89 9.04 -10.41
N LEU A 16 -22.63 10.36 -10.34
CA LEU A 16 -21.28 10.91 -10.38
C LEU A 16 -20.48 10.54 -9.12
N GLY A 17 -21.12 10.58 -7.95
CA GLY A 17 -20.51 10.17 -6.68
C GLY A 17 -20.14 8.69 -6.67
N ASP A 18 -21.03 7.84 -7.19
CA ASP A 18 -20.79 6.40 -7.29
C ASP A 18 -19.63 6.09 -8.25
N ALA A 19 -19.56 6.78 -9.38
CA ALA A 19 -18.46 6.64 -10.34
C ALA A 19 -17.12 7.07 -9.71
N MET A 20 -17.09 8.21 -9.00
CA MET A 20 -15.88 8.67 -8.30
C MET A 20 -15.47 7.73 -7.17
N HIS A 21 -16.41 7.17 -6.42
CA HIS A 21 -16.11 6.18 -5.38
C HIS A 21 -15.52 4.91 -6.00
N ALA A 22 -16.10 4.38 -7.09
CA ALA A 22 -15.57 3.21 -7.78
C ALA A 22 -14.13 3.44 -8.29
N VAL A 23 -13.87 4.59 -8.90
CA VAL A 23 -12.53 4.99 -9.37
C VAL A 23 -11.56 5.11 -8.20
N LEU A 24 -11.93 5.81 -7.12
CA LEU A 24 -11.06 6.01 -5.97
C LEU A 24 -10.80 4.72 -5.19
N CYS A 25 -11.80 3.84 -5.09
CA CYS A 25 -11.66 2.52 -4.48
C CYS A 25 -10.69 1.64 -5.28
N GLY A 26 -10.84 1.62 -6.61
CA GLY A 26 -9.91 0.93 -7.51
C GLY A 26 -8.50 1.51 -7.44
N ALA A 27 -8.36 2.84 -7.49
CA ALA A 27 -7.06 3.52 -7.37
C ALA A 27 -6.40 3.23 -6.01
N GLY A 28 -7.15 3.34 -4.92
CA GLY A 28 -6.67 3.05 -3.56
C GLY A 28 -6.20 1.60 -3.38
N HIS A 29 -6.87 0.64 -4.03
CA HIS A 29 -6.42 -0.76 -4.02
C HIS A 29 -5.06 -0.93 -4.70
N ASN A 30 -4.86 -0.32 -5.88
CA ASN A 30 -3.59 -0.36 -6.61
C ASN A 30 -2.46 0.33 -5.84
N LEU A 31 -2.74 1.51 -5.26
CA LEU A 31 -1.78 2.23 -4.41
C LEU A 31 -1.37 1.40 -3.18
N ARG A 32 -2.31 0.69 -2.54
CA ARG A 32 -2.01 -0.18 -1.40
C ARG A 32 -1.06 -1.33 -1.78
N MET A 33 -1.21 -1.89 -2.97
CA MET A 33 -0.28 -2.92 -3.47
C MET A 33 1.12 -2.36 -3.72
N ILE A 34 1.22 -1.18 -4.36
CA ILE A 34 2.50 -0.50 -4.61
C ILE A 34 3.21 -0.19 -3.29
N LEU A 35 2.50 0.42 -2.33
CA LEU A 35 3.05 0.77 -1.02
C LEU A 35 3.48 -0.47 -0.22
N ARG A 36 2.77 -1.60 -0.33
CA ARG A 36 3.17 -2.86 0.32
C ARG A 36 4.51 -3.36 -0.27
N LYS A 37 4.66 -3.35 -1.59
CA LYS A 37 5.92 -3.73 -2.24
C LYS A 37 7.06 -2.79 -1.85
N LEU A 38 6.81 -1.49 -1.86
CA LEU A 38 7.80 -0.48 -1.47
C LEU A 38 8.24 -0.68 -0.02
N ARG A 39 7.29 -0.96 0.90
CA ARG A 39 7.62 -1.18 2.31
C ARG A 39 8.48 -2.42 2.53
N LEU A 40 8.23 -3.50 1.79
CA LEU A 40 9.10 -4.69 1.80
C LEU A 40 10.50 -4.37 1.25
N PHE A 41 10.57 -3.61 0.15
CA PHE A 41 11.84 -3.20 -0.44
C PHE A 41 12.65 -2.31 0.51
N CYS A 42 12.02 -1.33 1.17
CA CYS A 42 12.68 -0.51 2.19
C CYS A 42 13.16 -1.36 3.38
N GLY A 43 12.35 -2.31 3.86
CA GLY A 43 12.76 -3.25 4.90
C GLY A 43 13.96 -4.09 4.49
N PHE A 44 14.00 -4.55 3.23
CA PHE A 44 15.12 -5.30 2.69
C PHE A 44 16.39 -4.45 2.60
N ILE A 45 16.29 -3.18 2.15
CA ILE A 45 17.42 -2.25 2.15
C ILE A 45 17.93 -2.03 3.58
N LEU A 46 17.04 -1.75 4.54
CA LEU A 46 17.44 -1.54 5.93
C LEU A 46 18.12 -2.78 6.53
N ALA A 47 17.59 -3.98 6.26
CA ALA A 47 18.20 -5.23 6.70
C ALA A 47 19.57 -5.44 6.06
N ALA A 48 19.71 -5.17 4.76
CA ALA A 48 20.98 -5.27 4.05
C ALA A 48 22.02 -4.28 4.61
N LEU A 49 21.63 -3.03 4.86
CA LEU A 49 22.49 -2.02 5.47
C LEU A 49 22.89 -2.42 6.90
N SER A 50 21.95 -2.90 7.70
CA SER A 50 22.22 -3.35 9.08
C SER A 50 23.17 -4.56 9.10
N ASN A 51 23.00 -5.51 8.17
CA ASN A 51 23.89 -6.65 8.00
C ASN A 51 25.32 -6.22 7.58
N ARG A 52 25.43 -5.18 6.74
CA ARG A 52 26.74 -4.60 6.36
C ARG A 52 27.42 -3.93 7.56
N SER A 53 26.67 -3.21 8.39
CA SER A 53 27.22 -2.58 9.60
C SER A 53 27.68 -3.59 10.64
N VAL A 54 26.95 -4.70 10.83
CA VAL A 54 27.36 -5.79 11.75
C VAL A 54 28.62 -6.50 11.25
N ALA A 55 28.72 -6.80 9.95
CA ALA A 55 29.92 -7.42 9.38
C ALA A 55 31.17 -6.53 9.47
N ALA A 56 31.00 -5.21 9.60
CA ALA A 56 32.10 -4.25 9.75
C ALA A 56 32.57 -4.08 11.21
N VAL A 57 31.86 -4.63 12.20
CA VAL A 57 32.29 -4.67 13.60
C VAL A 57 33.04 -6.00 13.82
N PRO A 58 34.37 -5.99 13.97
CA PRO A 58 35.09 -7.20 14.36
C PRO A 58 34.70 -7.54 15.79
N LEU A 59 34.29 -8.79 16.02
CA LEU A 59 34.22 -9.35 17.37
C LEU A 59 35.63 -9.35 18.01
N PRO A 60 35.76 -9.12 19.33
CA PRO A 60 37.03 -9.22 20.04
C PRO A 60 37.60 -10.63 20.06
#